data_AF-A0A661JSP6-F1
#
_entry.id   AF-A0A661JSP6-F1
#
_cell.length_a   1.000
_cell.length_b   1.000
_cell.length_c   1.000
_cell.angle_alpha   90.00
_cell.angle_beta   90.00
_cell.angle_gamma   90.00
#
_symmetry.space_group_name_H-M   'P 1'
#
loop_
_entity.id
_entity.type
_entity.pdbx_description
1 polymer ?
#
loop_
_entity_poly.entity_id
_entity_poly.type
_entity_poly.pdbx_seq_one_letter_code
_entity_poly.pdbx_strand_id
1 'polypeptide(L)'
;LYYEHEDYESALDSYKEYIMLYPVDPKAPYCLYRMGMCHFKQMSTYDRDQGETEKAIQVFKDFLARYPKSPYASEVDLRLAQARKRLARHYIYIGKFYIMYKKYDAACRRLRFVKKNFSGLGLDNELSKLMSKACKKQ
;
A
#
# COMPACT_ATOMS: atom_id res chain seq x y z
N LEU A 1 14.41 4.98 -19.72
CA LEU A 1 13.92 4.02 -20.73
C LEU A 1 13.18 2.86 -20.08
N TYR A 2 13.79 2.10 -19.15
CA TYR A 2 13.20 0.89 -18.55
C TYR A 2 11.76 1.04 -18.04
N TYR A 3 11.49 2.06 -17.22
CA TYR A 3 10.15 2.30 -16.69
C TYR A 3 9.09 2.51 -17.78
N GLU A 4 9.43 3.24 -18.85
CA GLU A 4 8.48 3.52 -19.95
C GLU A 4 8.22 2.27 -20.81
N HIS A 5 9.12 1.28 -20.76
CA HIS A 5 8.95 -0.04 -21.36
C HIS A 5 8.33 -1.06 -20.38
N GLU A 6 7.85 -0.60 -19.22
CA GLU A 6 7.29 -1.45 -18.17
C GLU A 6 8.26 -2.49 -17.59
N ASP A 7 9.56 -2.35 -17.86
CA ASP A 7 10.62 -3.13 -17.22
C ASP A 7 10.91 -2.52 -15.84
N TYR A 8 10.02 -2.82 -14.90
CA TYR A 8 10.04 -2.24 -13.57
C TYR A 8 11.17 -2.77 -12.69
N GLU A 9 11.65 -4.00 -12.90
CA GLU A 9 12.78 -4.57 -12.16
C GLU A 9 14.08 -3.84 -12.52
N SER A 10 14.40 -3.75 -13.81
CA SER A 10 15.58 -3.02 -14.27
C SER A 10 15.50 -1.52 -13.92
N ALA A 11 14.29 -0.94 -13.97
CA ALA A 11 14.08 0.44 -13.55
C ALA A 11 14.35 0.63 -12.06
N LEU A 12 13.89 -0.28 -11.19
CA LEU A 12 14.12 -0.23 -9.75
C LEU A 12 15.62 -0.25 -9.42
N ASP A 13 16.36 -1.17 -10.03
CA ASP A 13 17.80 -1.30 -9.80
C ASP A 13 18.54 -0.02 -10.23
N SER A 14 18.19 0.51 -11.41
CA SER A 14 18.77 1.76 -11.93
C SER A 14 18.50 2.95 -11.00
N TYR A 15 17.26 3.11 -10.52
CA TYR A 15 16.90 4.21 -9.63
C TYR A 15 17.54 4.07 -8.24
N LYS A 16 17.62 2.85 -7.72
CA LYS A 16 18.24 2.55 -6.44
C LYS A 16 19.74 2.84 -6.46
N GLU A 17 20.43 2.41 -7.52
CA GLU A 17 21.85 2.72 -7.73
C GLU A 17 22.07 4.24 -7.82
N TYR A 18 21.24 4.96 -8.57
CA TYR A 18 21.35 6.41 -8.69
C TYR A 18 21.25 7.13 -7.34
N ILE A 19 20.27 6.78 -6.50
CA ILE A 19 20.12 7.38 -5.16
C ILE A 19 21.31 7.04 -4.26
N MET A 20 21.87 5.84 -4.39
CA MET A 20 23.04 5.42 -3.62
C MET A 20 24.29 6.21 -4.00
N LEU A 21 24.51 6.44 -5.29
CA LEU A 21 25.66 7.17 -5.81
C LEU A 21 25.52 8.69 -5.65
N TYR A 22 24.31 9.22 -5.78
CA TYR A 22 24.03 10.65 -5.82
C TYR A 22 22.90 11.07 -4.85
N PRO A 23 23.07 10.89 -3.53
CA PRO A 23 22.00 11.08 -2.54
C PRO A 23 21.53 12.53 -2.38
N VAL A 24 22.35 13.52 -2.76
CA VAL A 24 22.05 14.96 -2.65
C VAL A 24 21.65 15.59 -3.97
N ASP A 25 21.60 14.82 -5.06
CA ASP A 25 21.24 15.33 -6.37
C ASP A 25 19.77 15.79 -6.40
N PRO A 26 19.44 16.93 -7.04
CA PRO A 26 18.06 17.39 -7.21
C PRO A 26 17.11 16.37 -7.85
N LYS A 27 17.62 15.36 -8.55
CA LYS A 27 16.84 14.24 -9.14
C LYS A 27 16.57 13.10 -8.15
N ALA A 28 17.22 13.04 -6.99
CA ALA A 28 17.00 11.99 -6.01
C ALA A 28 15.52 11.83 -5.58
N PRO A 29 14.73 12.92 -5.39
CA PRO A 29 13.28 12.79 -5.18
C PRO A 29 12.60 12.10 -6.36
N TYR A 30 12.88 12.50 -7.60
CA TYR A 30 12.27 11.89 -8.78
C TYR A 30 12.56 10.38 -8.86
N CYS A 31 13.80 9.96 -8.60
CA CYS A 31 14.17 8.55 -8.56
C CYS A 31 13.39 7.78 -7.48
N LEU A 32 13.27 8.34 -6.27
CA LEU A 32 12.55 7.69 -5.17
C LEU A 32 11.04 7.59 -5.46
N TYR A 33 10.46 8.62 -6.08
CA TYR A 33 9.08 8.59 -6.58
C TYR A 33 8.90 7.46 -7.60
N ARG A 34 9.80 7.35 -8.57
CA ARG A 34 9.72 6.32 -9.62
C ARG A 34 9.91 4.91 -9.07
N MET A 35 10.75 4.71 -8.05
CA MET A 35 10.85 3.43 -7.34
C MET A 35 9.51 3.03 -6.72
N GLY A 36 8.84 3.96 -6.02
CA GLY A 36 7.52 3.70 -5.44
C GLY A 36 6.49 3.36 -6.52
N MET A 37 6.56 4.06 -7.66
CA MET A 37 5.68 3.79 -8.81
C MET A 37 5.95 2.44 -9.48
N CYS A 38 7.20 1.96 -9.55
CA CYS A 38 7.51 0.61 -10.06
C CYS A 38 6.80 -0.47 -9.25
N HIS A 39 6.87 -0.39 -7.92
CA HIS A 39 6.13 -1.31 -7.04
C HIS A 39 4.62 -1.12 -7.19
N PHE A 40 4.15 0.13 -7.25
CA PHE A 40 2.73 0.43 -7.39
C PHE A 40 2.11 -0.16 -8.68
N LYS A 41 2.85 -0.12 -9.79
CA LYS A 41 2.43 -0.66 -11.08
C LYS A 41 2.38 -2.18 -11.11
N GLN A 42 3.19 -2.85 -10.29
CA GLN A 42 3.21 -4.31 -10.14
C GLN A 42 2.23 -4.82 -9.09
N MET A 43 1.46 -3.94 -8.43
CA MET A 43 0.45 -4.34 -7.47
C MET A 43 -0.64 -5.20 -8.11
N SER A 44 -0.87 -6.37 -7.52
CA SER A 44 -1.97 -7.25 -7.88
C SER A 44 -3.32 -6.79 -7.33
N THR A 45 -4.39 -7.49 -7.71
CA THR A 45 -5.71 -7.35 -7.08
C THR A 45 -5.67 -7.73 -5.59
N TYR A 46 -6.69 -7.32 -4.83
CA TYR A 46 -6.67 -7.42 -3.36
C TYR A 46 -6.74 -8.86 -2.84
N ASP A 47 -7.16 -9.81 -3.67
CA ASP A 47 -7.33 -11.23 -3.37
C ASP A 47 -6.05 -12.05 -3.58
N ARG A 48 -4.99 -11.44 -4.12
CA ARG A 48 -3.69 -12.07 -4.41
C ARG A 48 -2.61 -11.62 -3.41
N ASP A 49 -1.38 -12.07 -3.64
CA ASP A 49 -0.20 -11.60 -2.89
C ASP A 49 -0.08 -10.08 -2.92
N GLN A 50 0.30 -9.50 -1.78
CA GLN A 50 0.38 -8.05 -1.58
C GLN A 50 1.81 -7.54 -1.39
N GLY A 51 2.84 -8.34 -1.68
CA GLY A 51 4.24 -7.96 -1.46
C GLY A 51 4.61 -6.64 -2.16
N GLU A 52 4.23 -6.47 -3.42
CA GLU A 52 4.46 -5.21 -4.16
C GLU A 52 3.65 -4.03 -3.60
N THR A 53 2.45 -4.29 -3.05
CA THR A 53 1.65 -3.25 -2.38
C THR A 53 2.35 -2.75 -1.11
N GLU A 54 2.91 -3.67 -0.31
CA GLU A 54 3.63 -3.32 0.91
C GLU A 54 4.92 -2.56 0.61
N LYS A 55 5.69 -2.99 -0.40
CA LYS A 55 6.88 -2.27 -0.88
C LYS A 55 6.54 -0.86 -1.39
N ALA A 56 5.48 -0.71 -2.18
CA ALA A 56 5.02 0.60 -2.65
C ALA A 56 4.68 1.53 -1.48
N ILE A 57 3.94 1.04 -0.48
CA ILE A 57 3.61 1.80 0.73
C ILE A 57 4.88 2.24 1.47
N GLN A 58 5.86 1.35 1.60
CA GLN A 58 7.11 1.66 2.30
C GLN A 58 7.90 2.75 1.59
N VAL A 59 8.06 2.65 0.27
CA VAL A 59 8.79 3.64 -0.53
C VAL A 59 8.08 4.99 -0.55
N PHE A 60 6.75 5.01 -0.69
CA PHE A 60 6.00 6.27 -0.67
C PHE A 60 6.03 6.96 0.70
N LYS A 61 6.01 6.21 1.81
CA LYS A 61 6.21 6.77 3.15
C LYS A 61 7.61 7.38 3.30
N ASP A 62 8.63 6.67 2.82
CA ASP A 62 10.01 7.15 2.84
C ASP A 62 10.16 8.43 2.00
N PHE A 63 9.53 8.49 0.82
CA PHE A 63 9.48 9.69 0.00
C PHE A 63 8.86 10.87 0.75
N LEU A 64 7.69 10.72 1.37
CA LEU A 64 7.01 11.82 2.06
C LEU A 64 7.79 12.27 3.30
N ALA A 65 8.52 11.37 3.96
CA ALA A 65 9.37 11.70 5.09
C ALA A 65 10.60 12.51 4.66
N ARG A 66 11.24 12.14 3.53
CA ARG A 66 12.48 12.78 3.05
C ARG A 66 12.23 14.04 2.24
N TYR A 67 11.19 14.03 1.40
CA TYR A 67 10.93 15.06 0.39
C TYR A 67 9.50 15.63 0.46
N PRO A 68 9.04 16.09 1.64
CA PRO A 68 7.65 16.56 1.83
C PRO A 68 7.28 17.77 0.96
N LYS A 69 8.27 18.55 0.50
CA LYS A 69 8.08 19.74 -0.34
C LYS A 69 8.32 19.49 -1.83
N SER A 70 8.58 18.25 -2.23
CA SER A 70 8.81 17.90 -3.64
C SER A 70 7.53 18.15 -4.47
N PRO A 71 7.64 18.54 -5.75
CA PRO A 71 6.49 18.63 -6.65
C PRO A 71 5.72 17.31 -6.78
N TYR A 72 6.35 16.16 -6.51
CA TYR A 72 5.69 14.85 -6.57
C TYR A 72 4.97 14.46 -5.27
N ALA A 73 5.11 15.23 -4.17
CA ALA A 73 4.58 14.85 -2.86
C ALA A 73 3.05 14.64 -2.86
N SER A 74 2.31 15.50 -3.56
CA SER A 74 0.85 15.38 -3.68
C SER A 74 0.44 14.10 -4.41
N GLU A 75 1.12 13.74 -5.51
CA GLU A 75 0.85 12.48 -6.20
C GLU A 75 1.24 11.28 -5.34
N VAL A 76 2.40 11.33 -4.66
CA VAL A 76 2.84 10.25 -3.76
C VAL A 76 1.83 10.01 -2.64
N ASP A 77 1.29 11.05 -2.02
CA ASP A 77 0.27 10.91 -0.98
C ASP A 77 -1.00 10.24 -1.51
N LEU A 78 -1.46 10.64 -2.71
CA LEU A 78 -2.58 10.00 -3.39
C LEU A 78 -2.31 8.51 -3.67
N ARG A 79 -1.13 8.17 -4.20
CA ARG A 79 -0.74 6.78 -4.51
C ARG A 79 -0.59 5.94 -3.25
N LEU A 80 -0.05 6.53 -2.18
CA LEU A 80 0.04 5.91 -0.86
C LEU A 80 -1.35 5.58 -0.33
N ALA A 81 -2.31 6.50 -0.41
CA ALA A 81 -3.69 6.24 0.00
C ALA A 81 -4.33 5.10 -0.81
N GLN A 82 -4.09 5.05 -2.13
CA GLN A 82 -4.55 3.97 -3.01
C GLN A 82 -3.94 2.60 -2.62
N ALA A 83 -2.63 2.55 -2.40
CA ALA A 83 -1.93 1.33 -1.99
C ALA A 83 -2.39 0.85 -0.61
N ARG A 84 -2.51 1.76 0.37
CA ARG A 84 -3.05 1.44 1.69
C ARG A 84 -4.49 0.91 1.60
N LYS A 85 -5.32 1.48 0.72
CA LYS A 85 -6.69 1.01 0.49
C LYS A 85 -6.74 -0.38 -0.15
N ARG A 86 -5.82 -0.69 -1.07
CA ARG A 86 -5.66 -2.04 -1.64
C ARG A 86 -5.33 -3.06 -0.55
N LEU A 87 -4.34 -2.75 0.30
CA LEU A 87 -3.92 -3.63 1.40
C LEU A 87 -5.02 -3.81 2.46
N ALA A 88 -5.75 -2.74 2.81
CA ALA A 88 -6.90 -2.83 3.71
C ALA A 88 -7.99 -3.77 3.15
N ARG A 89 -8.27 -3.68 1.84
CA ARG A 89 -9.22 -4.57 1.16
C ARG A 89 -8.78 -6.03 1.17
N HIS A 90 -7.49 -6.31 1.06
CA HIS A 90 -6.96 -7.67 1.20
C HIS A 90 -7.30 -8.27 2.57
N TYR A 91 -7.07 -7.53 3.65
CA TYR A 91 -7.42 -8.01 4.99
C TYR A 91 -8.93 -8.09 5.22
N ILE A 92 -9.72 -7.19 4.64
CA ILE A 92 -11.19 -7.30 4.65
C ILE A 92 -11.64 -8.57 3.90
N TYR A 93 -11.03 -8.89 2.77
CA TYR A 93 -11.30 -10.10 2.01
C TYR A 93 -11.04 -11.36 2.85
N ILE A 94 -9.91 -11.43 3.56
CA ILE A 94 -9.62 -12.49 4.53
C ILE A 94 -10.67 -12.52 5.66
N GLY A 95 -11.06 -11.35 6.17
CA GLY A 95 -12.10 -11.24 7.19
C GLY A 95 -13.44 -11.79 6.72
N LYS A 96 -13.85 -11.47 5.49
CA LYS A 96 -15.07 -12.00 4.85
C LYS A 96 -14.98 -13.51 4.66
N PHE A 97 -13.83 -14.02 4.22
CA PHE A 97 -13.58 -15.45 4.14
C PHE A 97 -13.83 -16.13 5.48
N TYR A 98 -13.24 -15.65 6.58
CA TYR A 98 -13.49 -16.23 7.90
C TYR A 98 -14.95 -16.15 8.35
N ILE A 99 -15.69 -15.09 8.00
CA ILE A 99 -17.14 -15.00 8.26
C ILE A 99 -17.90 -16.11 7.52
N MET A 100 -17.58 -16.37 6.25
CA MET A 100 -18.23 -17.42 5.46
C MET A 100 -18.04 -18.81 6.09
N TYR A 101 -16.86 -19.08 6.62
CA TYR A 101 -16.55 -20.34 7.31
C TYR A 101 -16.93 -20.33 8.80
N LYS A 102 -17.74 -19.37 9.25
CA LYS A 102 -18.20 -19.22 10.64
C LYS A 102 -17.07 -19.12 11.68
N LYS A 103 -15.85 -18.76 11.26
CA LYS A 103 -14.68 -18.50 12.13
C LYS A 103 -14.70 -17.06 12.65
N TYR A 104 -15.70 -16.74 13.47
CA TYR A 104 -16.00 -15.35 13.88
C TYR A 104 -14.89 -14.68 14.68
N ASP A 105 -14.18 -15.39 15.55
CA ASP A 105 -13.06 -14.83 16.32
C ASP A 105 -11.90 -14.40 15.41
N ALA A 106 -11.55 -15.24 14.44
CA ALA A 106 -10.51 -14.94 13.47
C ALA A 106 -10.91 -13.76 12.57
N ALA A 107 -12.16 -13.72 12.12
CA ALA A 107 -12.72 -12.58 11.41
C ALA A 107 -12.65 -11.29 12.24
N CYS A 108 -13.10 -11.33 13.49
CA CYS A 108 -13.10 -10.17 14.37
C CYS A 108 -11.68 -9.65 14.65
N ARG A 109 -10.70 -10.54 14.88
CA ARG A 109 -9.29 -10.15 15.00
C ARG A 109 -8.79 -9.46 13.73
N ARG A 110 -9.09 -10.02 12.55
CA ARG A 110 -8.66 -9.46 11.27
C ARG A 110 -9.30 -8.09 11.00
N LEU A 111 -10.59 -7.94 11.23
CA LEU A 111 -11.30 -6.67 11.00
C LEU A 111 -10.87 -5.59 12.01
N ARG A 112 -10.61 -5.95 13.28
CA ARG A 112 -10.02 -5.04 14.26
C ARG A 112 -8.63 -4.55 13.82
N PHE A 113 -7.81 -5.43 13.25
CA PHE A 113 -6.52 -5.05 12.68
C PHE A 113 -6.70 -4.00 11.56
N VAL A 114 -7.68 -4.18 10.67
CA VAL A 114 -7.96 -3.18 9.63
C VAL A 114 -8.37 -1.84 10.24
N LYS A 115 -9.29 -1.86 11.22
CA LYS A 115 -9.77 -0.64 11.89
C LYS A 115 -8.65 0.16 12.53
N LYS A 116 -7.70 -0.54 13.16
CA LYS A 116 -6.57 0.07 13.86
C LYS A 116 -5.53 0.67 12.92
N ASN A 117 -5.23 0.00 11.79
CA ASN A 117 -4.08 0.35 10.95
C ASN A 117 -4.45 1.15 9.67
N PHE A 118 -5.73 1.17 9.28
CA PHE A 118 -6.20 1.72 8.01
C PHE A 118 -7.38 2.69 8.18
N SER A 119 -7.19 3.73 8.99
CA SER A 119 -8.15 4.84 9.14
C SER A 119 -8.12 5.81 7.94
N GLY A 120 -9.24 6.51 7.71
CA GLY A 120 -9.32 7.60 6.72
C GLY A 120 -9.38 7.15 5.25
N LEU A 121 -9.58 5.87 4.96
CA LEU A 121 -9.62 5.33 3.58
C LEU A 121 -11.04 5.20 3.00
N GLY A 122 -12.05 5.64 3.75
CA GLY A 122 -13.47 5.52 3.38
C GLY A 122 -14.00 4.08 3.45
N LEU A 123 -13.44 3.25 4.34
CA LEU A 123 -13.84 1.85 4.54
C LEU A 123 -14.63 1.64 5.83
N ASP A 124 -14.83 2.68 6.63
CA ASP A 124 -15.36 2.61 8.00
C ASP A 124 -16.78 2.03 8.07
N ASN A 125 -17.64 2.40 7.10
CA ASN A 125 -19.01 1.90 7.01
C ASN A 125 -19.06 0.41 6.71
N GLU A 126 -18.26 -0.06 5.75
CA GLU A 126 -18.17 -1.49 5.41
C GLU A 126 -17.61 -2.28 6.60
N LEU A 127 -16.53 -1.76 7.20
CA LEU A 127 -15.87 -2.40 8.32
C LEU A 127 -16.77 -2.54 9.53
N SER A 128 -17.54 -1.50 9.86
CA SER A 128 -18.50 -1.52 10.96
C SER A 128 -19.60 -2.57 10.75
N LYS A 129 -20.10 -2.72 9.51
CA LYS A 129 -21.08 -3.76 9.15
C LYS A 129 -20.51 -5.17 9.24
N LEU A 130 -19.25 -5.39 8.87
CA LEU A 130 -18.61 -6.71 8.98
C LEU A 130 -18.28 -7.05 10.43
N MET A 131 -17.81 -6.07 11.21
CA MET A 131 -17.51 -6.23 12.62
C MET A 131 -18.76 -6.52 13.44
N SER A 132 -19.92 -5.91 13.13
CA SER A 132 -21.17 -6.24 13.82
C SER A 132 -21.60 -7.69 13.59
N LYS A 133 -21.30 -8.26 12.42
CA LYS A 133 -21.57 -9.68 12.10
C LYS A 133 -20.60 -10.63 12.80
N ALA A 134 -19.33 -10.27 12.91
CA ALA A 134 -18.27 -11.15 13.41
C ALA A 134 -18.01 -11.02 14.92
N CYS A 135 -18.03 -9.81 15.48
CA CYS A 135 -17.59 -9.54 16.85
C CYS A 135 -18.73 -9.59 17.89
N LYS A 136 -20.01 -9.55 17.48
CA LYS A 136 -21.17 -9.59 18.41
C LYS A 136 -21.64 -10.99 18.77
N LYS A 137 -21.10 -12.04 18.14
CA LYS A 137 -21.50 -13.44 18.38
C LYS A 137 -20.73 -14.10 19.54
N GLN A 138 -20.17 -13.31 20.45
CA GLN A 138 -19.55 -13.79 21.69
C GLN A 138 -20.54 -13.65 22.84
#